data_AF-A0A5J6DQU8-F1
#
_entry.id   AF-A0A5J6DQU8-F1
#
_cell.length_a   1.000
_cell.length_b   1.000
_cell.length_c   1.000
_cell.angle_alpha   90.00
_cell.angle_beta   90.00
_cell.angle_gamma   90.00
#
_symmetry.space_group_name_H-M   'P 1'
#
loop_
_entity.id
_entity.type
_entity.pdbx_description
1 polymer ?
#
loop_
_entity_poly.entity_id
_entity_poly.type
_entity_poly.pdbx_seq_one_letter_code
_entity_poly.pdbx_strand_id
1 'polypeptide(L)'
;EAFAAAQTGMILRIPVLHIHGGEITEGAYDDAIRHAITKLSYIHCTSTEEYRNRVIQLGEMPERVKNVGAIGLDYLKRGSFLSLHELSTSLGFSISKPYFLVTYHPVTLAKENAEESFRTILDSLDAFPDYQVIITYPNADDRGRGLISMIETYAQKQPSRVFAFSSLGQQRYLSAVKNSTVVIGNSSSGIIEVPAFKVPTVNIGLRQKGRLAGNSVIH
;
A
#
# COMPACT_ATOMS: atom_id res chain seq x y z
N GLU A 1 -13.94 1.66 -8.31
CA GLU A 1 -14.32 3.10 -8.34
C GLU A 1 -13.63 3.87 -9.49
N ALA A 2 -12.30 4.01 -9.50
CA ALA A 2 -11.58 4.78 -10.53
C ALA A 2 -11.85 4.35 -11.98
N PHE A 3 -12.04 3.06 -12.23
CA PHE A 3 -12.36 2.56 -13.58
C PHE A 3 -13.69 3.09 -14.10
N ALA A 4 -14.74 3.05 -13.27
CA ALA A 4 -16.05 3.57 -13.63
C ALA A 4 -16.01 5.08 -13.89
N ALA A 5 -15.24 5.83 -13.09
CA ALA A 5 -15.02 7.26 -13.32
C ALA A 5 -14.30 7.53 -14.65
N ALA A 6 -13.26 6.76 -14.97
CA ALA A 6 -12.54 6.88 -16.24
C ALA A 6 -13.43 6.56 -17.46
N GLN A 7 -14.23 5.48 -17.38
CA GLN A 7 -15.21 5.13 -18.40
C GLN A 7 -16.25 6.24 -18.60
N THR A 8 -16.78 6.77 -17.50
CA THR A 8 -17.76 7.87 -17.53
C THR A 8 -17.16 9.13 -18.16
N GLY A 9 -15.95 9.51 -17.75
CA GLY A 9 -15.24 10.66 -18.33
C GLY A 9 -15.04 10.51 -19.84
N MET A 10 -14.58 9.34 -20.29
CA MET A 10 -14.41 9.02 -21.71
C MET A 10 -15.73 9.13 -22.50
N ILE A 11 -16.83 8.54 -22.01
CA ILE A 11 -18.15 8.60 -22.66
C ILE A 11 -18.67 10.03 -22.74
N LEU A 12 -18.54 10.80 -21.65
CA LEU A 12 -18.97 12.20 -21.58
C LEU A 12 -18.00 13.18 -22.23
N ARG A 13 -16.90 12.70 -22.83
CA ARG A 13 -15.83 13.50 -23.44
C ARG A 13 -15.19 14.50 -22.47
N ILE A 14 -15.15 14.16 -21.19
CA ILE A 14 -14.43 14.89 -20.15
C ILE A 14 -13.01 14.34 -20.11
N PRO A 15 -11.97 15.15 -20.38
CA PRO A 15 -10.59 14.67 -20.35
C PRO A 15 -10.21 14.11 -18.98
N VAL A 16 -9.73 12.86 -18.96
CA VAL A 16 -9.26 12.20 -17.74
C VAL A 16 -7.73 12.34 -17.65
N LEU A 17 -7.25 12.79 -16.50
CA LEU A 17 -5.84 12.76 -16.12
C LEU A 17 -5.59 11.51 -15.27
N HIS A 18 -4.80 10.57 -15.79
CA HIS A 18 -4.46 9.35 -15.09
C HIS A 18 -3.11 9.46 -14.39
N ILE A 19 -3.10 9.22 -13.08
CA ILE A 19 -1.91 9.25 -12.24
C ILE A 19 -1.52 7.81 -11.92
N HIS A 20 -0.21 7.52 -11.85
CA HIS A 20 0.33 6.17 -11.58
C HIS A 20 0.00 5.13 -12.68
N GLY A 21 -0.24 5.59 -13.91
CA GLY A 21 -0.31 4.73 -15.08
C GLY A 21 1.03 4.05 -15.38
N GLY A 22 0.98 2.88 -16.03
CA GLY A 22 2.18 2.16 -16.46
C GLY A 22 2.90 1.36 -15.39
N GLU A 23 2.42 1.31 -14.15
CA GLU A 23 2.94 0.38 -13.15
C GLU A 23 2.49 -1.06 -13.42
N ILE A 24 3.24 -2.05 -12.92
CA ILE A 24 2.89 -3.47 -13.01
C ILE A 24 2.57 -4.02 -11.62
N THR A 25 1.47 -4.76 -11.48
CA THR A 25 1.11 -5.50 -10.27
C THR A 25 0.61 -6.90 -10.65
N GLU A 26 1.52 -7.79 -11.06
CA GLU A 26 1.18 -9.08 -11.70
C GLU A 26 0.22 -9.95 -10.89
N GLY A 27 0.21 -9.82 -9.55
CA GLY A 27 -0.64 -10.61 -8.65
C GLY A 27 -2.07 -10.09 -8.46
N ALA A 28 -2.44 -8.95 -9.05
CA ALA A 28 -3.73 -8.31 -8.81
C ALA A 28 -4.45 -7.92 -10.11
N TYR A 29 -5.79 -8.03 -10.13
CA TYR A 29 -6.62 -7.49 -11.22
C TYR A 29 -6.45 -5.97 -11.43
N ASP A 30 -5.88 -5.28 -10.42
CA ASP A 30 -5.47 -3.89 -10.47
C ASP A 30 -4.59 -3.59 -11.70
N ASP A 31 -3.81 -4.57 -12.17
CA ASP A 31 -2.96 -4.44 -13.35
C ASP A 31 -3.77 -4.19 -14.64
N ALA A 32 -4.73 -5.08 -14.91
CA ALA A 32 -5.62 -4.95 -16.06
C ALA A 32 -6.48 -3.68 -15.96
N ILE A 33 -6.99 -3.37 -14.78
CA ILE A 33 -7.77 -2.15 -14.53
C ILE A 33 -6.93 -0.90 -14.81
N ARG A 34 -5.68 -0.85 -14.33
CA ARG A 34 -4.77 0.29 -14.54
C ARG A 34 -4.48 0.53 -16.00
N HIS A 35 -4.23 -0.53 -16.77
CA HIS A 35 -3.98 -0.42 -18.21
C HIS A 35 -5.25 -0.03 -18.98
N ALA A 36 -6.42 -0.52 -18.57
CA ALA A 36 -7.69 -0.07 -19.12
C ALA A 36 -7.94 1.42 -18.85
N ILE A 37 -7.74 1.89 -17.61
CA ILE A 37 -7.85 3.33 -17.27
C ILE A 37 -6.87 4.15 -18.10
N THR A 38 -5.65 3.65 -18.32
CA THR A 38 -4.67 4.31 -19.19
C THR A 38 -5.26 4.54 -20.58
N LYS A 39 -5.86 3.53 -21.22
CA LYS A 39 -6.47 3.71 -22.56
C LYS A 39 -7.71 4.60 -22.59
N LEU A 40 -8.38 4.78 -21.44
CA LEU A 40 -9.53 5.67 -21.30
C LEU A 40 -9.13 7.13 -21.00
N SER A 41 -7.85 7.40 -20.78
CA SER A 41 -7.36 8.69 -20.29
C SER A 41 -6.66 9.52 -21.36
N TYR A 42 -6.69 10.84 -21.19
CA TYR A 42 -6.16 11.79 -22.16
C TYR A 42 -4.73 12.24 -21.81
N ILE A 43 -4.46 12.52 -20.54
CA ILE A 43 -3.13 12.93 -20.02
C ILE A 43 -2.67 11.91 -18.98
N HIS A 44 -1.37 11.63 -18.98
CA HIS A 44 -0.77 10.60 -18.14
C HIS A 44 0.36 11.18 -17.29
N CYS A 45 0.23 11.05 -15.98
CA CYS A 45 1.22 11.44 -14.97
C CYS A 45 1.78 10.17 -14.31
N THR A 46 2.95 9.75 -14.78
CA THR A 46 3.65 8.55 -14.32
C THR A 46 4.66 8.87 -13.22
N SER A 47 5.02 7.86 -12.42
CA SER A 47 5.91 8.03 -11.26
C SER A 47 7.38 7.71 -11.54
N THR A 48 7.72 7.06 -12.65
CA THR A 48 9.09 6.80 -13.11
C THR A 48 9.18 6.81 -14.64
N GLU A 49 10.41 6.86 -15.18
CA GLU A 49 10.63 6.79 -16.64
C GLU A 49 10.26 5.41 -17.21
N GLU A 50 10.48 4.34 -16.46
CA GLU A 50 10.09 2.98 -16.85
C GLU A 50 8.58 2.88 -17.03
N TYR A 51 7.81 3.49 -16.14
CA TYR A 51 6.35 3.52 -16.22
C TYR A 51 5.86 4.43 -17.35
N ARG A 52 6.52 5.58 -17.55
CA ARG A 52 6.31 6.44 -18.72
C ARG A 52 6.47 5.67 -20.02
N ASN A 53 7.56 4.93 -20.17
CA ASN A 53 7.86 4.14 -21.35
C ASN A 53 6.81 3.06 -21.58
N ARG A 54 6.29 2.43 -20.51
CA ARG A 54 5.19 1.46 -20.61
C ARG A 54 3.89 2.09 -21.07
N VAL A 55 3.52 3.26 -20.57
CA VAL A 55 2.34 3.99 -21.05
C VAL A 55 2.47 4.35 -22.53
N ILE A 56 3.65 4.79 -22.97
CA ILE A 56 3.93 5.04 -24.39
C ILE A 56 3.81 3.75 -25.21
N GLN A 57 4.33 2.63 -24.70
CA GLN A 57 4.23 1.32 -25.33
C GLN A 57 2.76 0.85 -25.48
N LEU A 58 1.86 1.25 -24.58
CA LEU A 58 0.41 1.02 -24.71
C LEU A 58 -0.26 1.89 -25.80
N GLY A 59 0.52 2.65 -26.57
CA GLY A 59 0.07 3.45 -27.71
C GLY A 59 -0.35 4.87 -27.34
N GLU A 60 -0.01 5.36 -26.15
CA GLU A 60 -0.23 6.77 -25.78
C GLU A 60 0.82 7.69 -26.40
N MET A 61 0.40 8.89 -26.83
CA MET A 61 1.31 9.84 -27.47
C MET A 61 2.34 10.38 -26.47
N PRO A 62 3.67 10.31 -26.74
CA PRO A 62 4.72 10.70 -25.79
C PRO A 62 4.60 12.11 -25.21
N GLU A 63 4.01 13.04 -25.96
CA GLU A 63 3.77 14.43 -25.54
C GLU A 63 2.77 14.52 -24.37
N ARG A 64 1.82 13.58 -24.28
CA ARG A 64 0.78 13.51 -23.24
C ARG A 64 1.18 12.65 -22.05
N VAL A 65 2.34 12.00 -22.09
CA VAL A 65 2.87 11.17 -21.01
C VAL A 65 4.03 11.89 -20.34
N LYS A 66 3.84 12.30 -19.09
CA LYS A 66 4.85 12.97 -18.28
C LYS A 66 5.25 12.09 -17.10
N ASN A 67 6.55 11.98 -16.85
CA ASN A 67 7.05 11.50 -15.57
C ASN A 67 7.08 12.70 -14.61
N VAL A 68 6.29 12.63 -13.56
CA VAL A 68 6.17 13.69 -12.55
C VAL A 68 6.58 13.20 -11.16
N GLY A 69 7.07 11.96 -11.06
CA GLY A 69 7.30 11.30 -9.78
C GLY A 69 6.01 10.82 -9.10
N ALA A 70 6.16 10.11 -7.98
CA ALA A 70 5.03 9.71 -7.16
C ALA A 70 4.50 10.90 -6.34
N ILE A 71 3.34 11.42 -6.72
CA ILE A 71 2.74 12.63 -6.12
C ILE A 71 2.48 12.45 -4.61
N GLY A 72 2.23 11.22 -4.15
CA GLY A 72 2.11 10.90 -2.73
C GLY A 72 3.34 11.30 -1.90
N LEU A 73 4.53 11.32 -2.52
CA LEU A 73 5.77 11.72 -1.86
C LEU A 73 5.87 13.23 -1.63
N ASP A 74 5.13 14.05 -2.37
CA ASP A 74 5.11 15.49 -2.09
C ASP A 74 4.43 15.80 -0.76
N TYR A 75 3.43 15.00 -0.38
CA TYR A 75 2.84 15.10 0.94
C TYR A 75 3.89 14.81 2.02
N LEU A 76 4.84 13.91 1.75
CA LEU A 76 5.90 13.60 2.72
C LEU A 76 6.83 14.78 2.99
N LYS A 77 7.10 15.58 1.95
CA LYS A 77 7.96 16.77 2.07
C LYS A 77 7.24 17.95 2.72
N ARG A 78 5.92 18.07 2.53
CA ARG A 78 5.13 19.24 2.92
C ARG A 78 4.31 19.04 4.20
N GLY A 79 4.04 17.78 4.56
CA GLY A 79 3.14 17.42 5.65
C GLY A 79 3.77 17.55 7.03
N SER A 80 2.92 17.78 8.03
CA SER A 80 3.28 17.63 9.45
C SER A 80 2.93 16.22 9.92
N PHE A 81 3.89 15.60 10.60
CA PHE A 81 3.73 14.26 11.19
C PHE A 81 3.58 14.37 12.69
N LEU A 82 2.77 13.47 13.25
CA LEU A 82 2.62 13.35 14.69
C LEU A 82 3.93 12.83 15.30
N SER A 83 4.31 13.40 16.45
CA SER A 83 5.29 12.77 17.34
C SER A 83 4.79 11.41 17.81
N LEU A 84 5.69 10.58 18.33
CA LEU A 84 5.31 9.26 18.85
C LEU A 84 4.27 9.35 19.98
N HIS A 85 4.36 10.37 20.82
CA HIS A 85 3.41 10.63 21.89
C HIS A 85 2.03 11.04 21.35
N GLU A 86 1.99 11.99 20.41
CA GLU A 86 0.73 12.41 19.77
C GLU A 86 0.07 11.26 19.00
N LEU A 87 0.88 10.45 18.31
CA LEU A 87 0.40 9.25 17.63
C LEU A 87 -0.23 8.30 18.65
N SER A 88 0.50 7.93 19.71
CA SER A 88 0.01 7.05 20.78
C SER A 88 -1.33 7.52 21.36
N THR A 89 -1.41 8.82 21.69
CA THR A 89 -2.62 9.46 22.20
C THR A 89 -3.76 9.40 21.18
N SER A 90 -3.50 9.70 19.90
CA SER A 90 -4.51 9.67 18.83
C SER A 90 -5.05 8.28 18.53
N LEU A 91 -4.24 7.25 18.80
CA LEU A 91 -4.57 5.84 18.61
C LEU A 91 -5.26 5.24 19.83
N GLY A 92 -5.23 5.91 20.99
CA GLY A 92 -5.66 5.32 22.25
C GLY A 92 -4.79 4.12 22.66
N PHE A 93 -3.55 4.07 22.18
CA PHE A 93 -2.65 2.93 22.34
C PHE A 93 -1.26 3.43 22.73
N SER A 94 -0.73 2.93 23.85
CA SER A 94 0.59 3.34 24.34
C SER A 94 1.70 2.67 23.52
N ILE A 95 2.30 3.41 22.59
CA ILE A 95 3.49 2.96 21.86
C ILE A 95 4.70 3.23 22.75
N SER A 96 5.14 2.19 23.45
CA SER A 96 6.21 2.26 24.46
C SER A 96 7.41 1.38 24.11
N LYS A 97 7.29 0.53 23.09
CA LYS A 97 8.35 -0.32 22.57
C LYS A 97 8.51 -0.09 21.06
N PRO A 98 9.65 -0.51 20.46
CA PRO A 98 9.74 -0.64 19.01
C PRO A 98 8.56 -1.44 18.45
N TYR A 99 8.05 -1.10 17.28
CA TYR A 99 6.88 -1.76 16.72
C TYR A 99 7.00 -2.05 15.22
N PHE A 100 6.21 -3.02 14.78
CA PHE A 100 5.96 -3.31 13.38
C PHE A 100 4.64 -2.69 12.93
N LEU A 101 4.61 -2.19 11.70
CA LEU A 101 3.37 -1.78 11.03
C LEU A 101 3.03 -2.81 9.96
N VAL A 102 1.87 -3.45 10.06
CA VAL A 102 1.50 -4.59 9.23
C VAL A 102 0.26 -4.27 8.41
N THR A 103 0.36 -4.48 7.09
CA THR A 103 -0.78 -4.37 6.17
C THR A 103 -0.68 -5.45 5.09
N TYR A 104 -1.58 -6.43 5.14
CA TYR A 104 -1.62 -7.53 4.18
C TYR A 104 -2.97 -7.57 3.45
N HIS A 105 -2.91 -7.59 2.13
CA HIS A 105 -4.04 -7.69 1.23
C HIS A 105 -4.08 -9.08 0.58
N PRO A 106 -5.27 -9.69 0.41
CA PRO A 106 -5.41 -10.92 -0.36
C PRO A 106 -4.89 -10.73 -1.80
N VAL A 107 -4.10 -11.68 -2.30
CA VAL A 107 -3.63 -11.68 -3.69
C VAL A 107 -4.70 -12.34 -4.55
N THR A 108 -5.28 -11.60 -5.48
CA THR A 108 -6.54 -12.01 -6.13
C THR A 108 -6.32 -13.01 -7.27
N LEU A 109 -5.15 -12.97 -7.91
CA LEU A 109 -4.76 -13.87 -9.01
C LEU A 109 -3.91 -15.08 -8.57
N ALA A 110 -3.45 -15.11 -7.31
CA ALA A 110 -2.69 -16.23 -6.80
C ALA A 110 -3.62 -17.40 -6.44
N LYS A 111 -3.15 -18.64 -6.67
CA LYS A 111 -3.77 -19.87 -6.13
C LYS A 111 -3.55 -20.02 -4.62
N GLU A 112 -2.77 -19.13 -4.02
CA GLU A 112 -2.37 -19.15 -2.63
C GLU A 112 -3.54 -18.81 -1.71
N ASN A 113 -3.69 -19.55 -0.61
CA ASN A 113 -4.70 -19.27 0.39
C ASN A 113 -4.27 -18.07 1.24
N ALA A 114 -4.91 -16.92 1.04
CA ALA A 114 -4.57 -15.69 1.73
C ALA A 114 -4.63 -15.80 3.26
N GLU A 115 -5.53 -16.61 3.82
CA GLU A 115 -5.63 -16.83 5.27
C GLU A 115 -4.46 -17.69 5.78
N GLU A 116 -3.98 -18.64 4.99
CA GLU A 116 -2.83 -19.46 5.34
C GLU A 116 -1.55 -18.62 5.34
N SER A 117 -1.31 -17.84 4.28
CA SER A 117 -0.18 -16.91 4.21
C SER A 117 -0.23 -15.92 5.37
N PHE A 118 -1.41 -15.37 5.66
CA PHE A 118 -1.56 -14.41 6.76
C PHE A 118 -1.34 -15.07 8.12
N ARG A 119 -1.74 -16.33 8.32
CA ARG A 119 -1.43 -17.09 9.53
C ARG A 119 0.09 -17.21 9.72
N THR A 120 0.83 -17.55 8.67
CA THR A 120 2.29 -17.61 8.73
C THR A 120 2.92 -16.25 9.09
N ILE A 121 2.35 -15.15 8.61
CA ILE A 121 2.77 -13.80 9.02
C ILE A 121 2.56 -13.62 10.51
N LEU A 122 1.35 -13.90 11.03
CA LEU A 122 1.03 -13.74 12.45
C LEU A 122 1.92 -14.61 13.34
N ASP A 123 2.12 -15.88 12.97
CA ASP A 123 2.98 -16.82 13.70
C ASP A 123 4.44 -16.33 13.72
N SER A 124 4.91 -15.70 12.64
CA SER A 124 6.25 -15.12 12.57
C SER A 124 6.40 -13.90 13.49
N LEU A 125 5.34 -13.10 13.68
CA LEU A 125 5.36 -11.96 14.60
C LEU A 125 5.52 -12.41 16.06
N ASP A 126 5.03 -13.59 16.42
CA ASP A 126 5.15 -14.15 17.78
C ASP A 126 6.59 -14.50 18.16
N ALA A 127 7.49 -14.68 17.19
CA ALA A 127 8.93 -14.84 17.44
C ALA A 127 9.62 -13.56 17.95
N PHE A 128 8.93 -12.40 17.96
CA PHE A 128 9.47 -11.10 18.34
C PHE A 128 8.68 -10.46 19.49
N PRO A 129 8.60 -11.07 20.70
CA PRO A 129 7.71 -10.65 21.79
C PRO A 129 8.01 -9.24 22.33
N ASP A 130 9.23 -8.73 22.13
CA ASP A 130 9.63 -7.39 22.59
C ASP A 130 9.15 -6.25 21.69
N TYR A 131 8.52 -6.56 20.57
CA TYR A 131 7.95 -5.57 19.66
C TYR A 131 6.45 -5.41 19.90
N GLN A 132 5.93 -4.19 19.72
CA GLN A 132 4.49 -3.97 19.55
C GLN A 132 4.11 -4.15 18.08
N VAL A 133 2.82 -4.36 17.79
CA VAL A 133 2.33 -4.55 16.42
C VAL A 133 1.11 -3.66 16.19
N ILE A 134 1.20 -2.81 15.17
CA ILE A 134 0.05 -2.06 14.65
C ILE A 134 -0.35 -2.75 13.34
N ILE A 135 -1.58 -3.25 13.26
CA ILE A 135 -2.11 -3.95 12.08
C ILE A 135 -3.25 -3.13 11.49
N THR A 136 -3.21 -2.85 10.18
CA THR A 136 -4.34 -2.25 9.48
C THR A 136 -5.10 -3.28 8.66
N TYR A 137 -6.41 -3.10 8.53
CA TYR A 137 -7.24 -4.00 7.74
C TYR A 137 -6.85 -4.00 6.26
N PRO A 138 -7.12 -5.10 5.53
CA PRO A 138 -7.05 -5.08 4.07
C PRO A 138 -8.12 -4.15 3.48
N ASN A 139 -7.93 -3.77 2.21
CA ASN A 139 -8.96 -3.15 1.39
C ASN A 139 -10.25 -3.99 1.36
N ALA A 140 -11.37 -3.31 1.07
CA ALA A 140 -12.72 -3.85 1.04
C ALA A 140 -13.00 -4.74 -0.20
N ASP A 141 -12.15 -5.73 -0.44
CA ASP A 141 -12.37 -6.76 -1.46
C ASP A 141 -13.08 -7.97 -0.82
N ASP A 142 -13.87 -8.72 -1.60
CA ASP A 142 -14.73 -9.82 -1.11
C ASP A 142 -14.00 -10.91 -0.28
N ARG A 143 -12.68 -10.99 -0.43
CA ARG A 143 -11.79 -11.95 0.26
C ARG A 143 -11.15 -11.40 1.55
N GLY A 144 -11.42 -10.15 1.94
CA GLY A 144 -10.81 -9.51 3.11
C GLY A 144 -11.44 -9.89 4.45
N ARG A 145 -12.67 -10.42 4.47
CA ARG A 145 -13.41 -10.70 5.72
C ARG A 145 -12.72 -11.70 6.64
N GLY A 146 -12.20 -12.81 6.08
CA GLY A 146 -11.48 -13.82 6.86
C GLY A 146 -10.22 -13.24 7.53
N LEU A 147 -9.47 -12.41 6.80
CA LEU A 147 -8.30 -11.72 7.36
C LEU A 147 -8.67 -10.78 8.49
N ILE A 148 -9.76 -10.00 8.36
CA ILE A 148 -10.22 -9.11 9.43
C ILE A 148 -10.53 -9.92 10.70
N SER A 149 -11.24 -11.04 10.58
CA SER A 149 -11.50 -11.93 11.73
C SER A 149 -10.22 -12.46 12.37
N MET A 150 -9.20 -12.80 11.58
CA MET A 150 -7.89 -13.22 12.09
C MET A 150 -7.15 -12.09 12.80
N ILE A 151 -7.15 -10.87 12.24
CA ILE A 151 -6.56 -9.67 12.84
C ILE A 151 -7.17 -9.41 14.22
N GLU A 152 -8.51 -9.37 14.28
CA GLU A 152 -9.24 -9.11 15.52
C GLU A 152 -8.97 -10.19 16.57
N THR A 153 -8.97 -11.47 16.16
CA THR A 153 -8.66 -12.59 17.07
C THR A 153 -7.23 -12.49 17.60
N TYR A 154 -6.27 -12.11 16.76
CA TYR A 154 -4.87 -11.96 17.16
C TYR A 154 -4.68 -10.78 18.12
N ALA A 155 -5.31 -9.64 17.84
CA ALA A 155 -5.29 -8.48 18.72
C ALA A 155 -5.93 -8.77 20.09
N GLN A 156 -7.06 -9.48 20.12
CA GLN A 156 -7.73 -9.87 21.37
C GLN A 156 -6.90 -10.83 22.24
N LYS A 157 -6.06 -11.68 21.64
CA LYS A 157 -5.15 -12.57 22.38
C LYS A 157 -3.99 -11.83 23.04
N GLN A 158 -3.59 -10.69 22.49
CA GLN A 158 -2.43 -9.92 22.96
C GLN A 158 -2.74 -8.40 23.04
N PRO A 159 -3.74 -7.97 23.84
CA PRO A 159 -4.28 -6.60 23.77
C PRO A 159 -3.31 -5.51 24.24
N SER A 160 -2.25 -5.86 24.97
CA SER A 160 -1.18 -4.93 25.37
C SER A 160 -0.09 -4.76 24.31
N ARG A 161 -0.04 -5.66 23.31
CA ARG A 161 1.05 -5.73 22.33
C ARG A 161 0.56 -5.43 20.91
N VAL A 162 -0.62 -5.93 20.55
CA VAL A 162 -1.16 -5.91 19.19
C VAL A 162 -2.37 -5.00 19.15
N PHE A 163 -2.39 -4.09 18.17
CA PHE A 163 -3.49 -3.16 17.99
C PHE A 163 -3.95 -3.14 16.54
N ALA A 164 -5.25 -3.31 16.35
CA ALA A 164 -5.87 -3.40 15.03
C ALA A 164 -6.65 -2.13 14.69
N PHE A 165 -6.50 -1.65 13.45
CA PHE A 165 -7.23 -0.49 12.94
C PHE A 165 -7.86 -0.79 11.59
N SER A 166 -9.12 -0.42 11.42
CA SER A 166 -9.77 -0.45 10.10
C SER A 166 -9.10 0.50 9.12
N SER A 167 -8.77 1.71 9.57
CA SER A 167 -7.97 2.68 8.85
C SER A 167 -7.33 3.67 9.81
N LEU A 168 -6.08 4.04 9.54
CA LEU A 168 -5.36 5.07 10.29
C LEU A 168 -5.59 6.47 9.70
N GLY A 169 -6.07 6.56 8.45
CA GLY A 169 -5.97 7.79 7.67
C GLY A 169 -4.52 8.17 7.35
N GLN A 170 -4.33 9.07 6.38
CA GLN A 170 -3.01 9.37 5.82
C GLN A 170 -2.02 9.88 6.88
N GLN A 171 -2.41 10.86 7.70
CA GLN A 171 -1.49 11.49 8.67
C GLN A 171 -1.01 10.50 9.74
N ARG A 172 -1.92 9.73 10.36
CA ARG A 172 -1.54 8.74 11.39
C ARG A 172 -0.78 7.58 10.78
N TYR A 173 -1.18 7.12 9.58
CA TYR A 173 -0.47 6.05 8.87
C TYR A 173 0.99 6.43 8.60
N LEU A 174 1.24 7.60 8.00
CA LEU A 174 2.60 8.01 7.67
C LEU A 174 3.42 8.38 8.92
N SER A 175 2.76 8.89 9.97
CA SER A 175 3.42 9.07 11.28
C SER A 175 3.79 7.73 11.92
N ALA A 176 2.97 6.69 11.74
CA ALA A 176 3.29 5.33 12.17
C ALA A 176 4.43 4.73 11.35
N VAL A 177 4.41 4.87 10.02
CA VAL A 177 5.53 4.45 9.16
C VAL A 177 6.84 5.08 9.64
N LYS A 178 6.87 6.41 9.78
CA LYS A 178 8.06 7.18 10.16
C LYS A 178 8.74 6.68 11.44
N ASN A 179 7.96 6.17 12.40
CA ASN A 179 8.46 5.72 13.70
C ASN A 179 8.48 4.18 13.86
N SER A 180 8.08 3.43 12.84
CA SER A 180 8.08 1.96 12.87
C SER A 180 9.48 1.39 12.67
N THR A 181 9.71 0.19 13.19
CA THR A 181 10.96 -0.54 12.98
C THR A 181 11.02 -1.10 11.56
N VAL A 182 9.90 -1.69 11.12
CA VAL A 182 9.74 -2.34 9.83
C VAL A 182 8.26 -2.24 9.43
N VAL A 183 8.01 -2.03 8.14
CA VAL A 183 6.68 -2.21 7.55
C VAL A 183 6.60 -3.59 6.90
N ILE A 184 5.58 -4.38 7.25
CA ILE A 184 5.46 -5.79 6.85
C ILE A 184 4.14 -5.99 6.09
N GLY A 185 4.18 -6.78 5.03
CA GLY A 185 2.99 -7.19 4.28
C GLY A 185 3.14 -6.88 2.80
N ASN A 186 2.09 -6.41 2.13
CA ASN A 186 2.11 -6.26 0.67
C ASN A 186 1.33 -5.04 0.15
N SER A 187 1.20 -4.04 1.01
CA SER A 187 0.66 -2.73 0.63
C SER A 187 1.57 -2.04 -0.39
N SER A 188 0.98 -1.24 -1.28
CA SER A 188 1.75 -0.41 -2.22
C SER A 188 2.66 0.58 -1.51
N SER A 189 2.30 0.97 -0.29
CA SER A 189 3.07 1.90 0.53
C SER A 189 4.45 1.38 0.92
N GLY A 190 4.57 0.07 1.10
CA GLY A 190 5.86 -0.59 1.34
C GLY A 190 6.88 -0.34 0.22
N ILE A 191 6.40 -0.05 -0.99
CA ILE A 191 7.22 0.16 -2.20
C ILE A 191 7.41 1.65 -2.51
N ILE A 192 6.38 2.49 -2.28
CA ILE A 192 6.41 3.92 -2.64
C ILE A 192 6.78 4.79 -1.43
N GLU A 193 5.90 4.90 -0.43
CA GLU A 193 6.05 5.88 0.65
C GLU A 193 7.08 5.45 1.70
N VAL A 194 7.12 4.18 2.08
CA VAL A 194 7.97 3.68 3.18
C VAL A 194 9.46 3.89 2.92
N PRO A 195 10.01 3.62 1.71
CA PRO A 195 11.42 3.89 1.41
C PRO A 195 11.82 5.37 1.57
N ALA A 196 10.89 6.31 1.37
CA ALA A 196 11.17 7.74 1.56
C ALA A 196 11.43 8.11 3.03
N PHE A 197 10.92 7.33 3.98
CA PHE A 197 11.23 7.45 5.41
C PHE A 197 12.50 6.71 5.83
N LYS A 198 13.17 6.00 4.90
CA LYS A 198 14.31 5.11 5.17
C LYS A 198 13.98 3.99 6.16
N VAL A 199 12.71 3.60 6.21
CA VAL A 199 12.24 2.46 6.99
C VAL A 199 12.30 1.21 6.10
N PRO A 200 12.77 0.07 6.61
CA PRO A 200 12.77 -1.17 5.86
C PRO A 200 11.34 -1.70 5.65
N THR A 201 11.13 -2.31 4.49
CA THR A 201 9.89 -3.02 4.15
C THR A 201 10.18 -4.51 3.97
N VAL A 202 9.40 -5.37 4.59
CA VAL A 202 9.32 -6.80 4.25
C VAL A 202 8.08 -6.99 3.38
N ASN A 203 8.29 -7.07 2.07
CA ASN A 203 7.23 -7.25 1.08
C ASN A 203 6.93 -8.75 0.89
N ILE A 204 5.71 -9.17 1.22
CA ILE A 204 5.31 -10.57 1.24
C ILE A 204 4.44 -10.92 0.04
N GLY A 205 4.82 -11.99 -0.65
CA GLY A 205 4.06 -12.55 -1.76
C GLY A 205 4.15 -11.72 -3.05
N LEU A 206 3.24 -12.01 -3.99
CA LEU A 206 3.37 -11.58 -5.39
C LEU A 206 2.62 -10.28 -5.74
N ARG A 207 1.93 -9.65 -4.78
CA ARG A 207 1.08 -8.48 -5.06
C ARG A 207 1.85 -7.31 -5.68
N GLN A 208 3.08 -7.08 -5.21
CA GLN A 208 3.95 -5.99 -5.69
C GLN A 208 5.00 -6.44 -6.70
N LYS A 209 4.92 -7.69 -7.18
CA LYS A 209 5.88 -8.24 -8.14
C LYS A 209 5.85 -7.41 -9.44
N GLY A 210 7.04 -7.07 -9.94
CA GLY A 210 7.23 -6.29 -11.16
C GLY A 210 7.32 -4.78 -10.96
N ARG A 211 7.11 -4.27 -9.74
CA ARG A 211 7.31 -2.84 -9.41
C ARG A 211 8.77 -2.55 -9.10
N LEU A 212 9.20 -1.35 -9.44
CA LEU A 212 10.47 -0.81 -8.96
C LEU A 212 10.39 -0.63 -7.45
N ALA A 213 11.39 -1.15 -6.74
CA ALA A 213 11.48 -1.08 -5.29
C ALA A 213 12.80 -0.40 -4.87
N GLY A 214 12.76 0.37 -3.79
CA GLY A 214 13.97 0.95 -3.19
C GLY A 214 14.81 -0.10 -2.46
N ASN A 215 16.08 0.22 -2.20
CA ASN A 215 17.02 -0.69 -1.52
C ASN A 215 16.60 -1.11 -0.10
N SER A 216 15.64 -0.41 0.52
CA SER A 216 15.10 -0.75 1.84
C SER A 216 14.01 -1.83 1.79
N VAL A 217 13.62 -2.29 0.60
CA VAL A 217 12.57 -3.31 0.42
C VAL A 217 13.22 -4.70 0.26
N ILE A 218 12.80 -5.63 1.10
CA ILE A 218 13.15 -7.05 1.05
C ILE A 218 11.94 -7.80 0.51
N HIS A 219 12.16 -8.69 -0.46
CA HIS A 219 11.14 -9.53 -1.10
C HIS A 219 11.23 -10.98 -0.63
#